data_AF-A0A2W1NDP5-F1
#
_entry.id   AF-A0A2W1NDP5-F1
#
_cell.length_a   1.000
_cell.length_b   1.000
_cell.length_c   1.000
_cell.angle_alpha   90.00
_cell.angle_beta   90.00
_cell.angle_gamma   90.00
#
_symmetry.space_group_name_H-M   'P 1'
#
loop_
_entity.id
_entity.type
_entity.pdbx_description
1 polymer ?
#
loop_
_entity_poly.entity_id
_entity_poly.type
_entity_poly.pdbx_seq_one_letter_code
_entity_poly.pdbx_strand_id
1 'polypeptide(L)' 'MIILFILFILIMGSFYSGAMLTLFQKKHKLSLLLFVLGIITTFLFYYAIFAGWVTPPQLG' A
#
# COMPACT_ATOMS: atom_id res chain seq x y z
N MET A 1 -15.40 1.98 7.15
CA MET A 1 -14.68 2.84 8.12
C MET A 1 -13.64 3.68 7.39
N ILE A 2 -13.89 4.99 7.20
CA ILE A 2 -13.04 5.87 6.38
C ILE A 2 -11.57 5.92 6.85
N ILE A 3 -11.35 5.77 8.16
CA ILE A 3 -10.02 5.79 8.78
C ILE A 3 -9.16 4.62 8.30
N LEU A 4 -9.74 3.40 8.23
CA LEU A 4 -9.02 2.21 7.75
C LEU A 4 -8.63 2.36 6.28
N PHE A 5 -9.52 2.92 5.45
CA PHE A 5 -9.23 3.21 4.04
C PHE A 5 -8.02 4.13 3.89
N ILE A 6 -7.99 5.24 4.64
CA ILE A 6 -6.87 6.20 4.61
C ILE A 6 -5.57 5.54 5.09
N LEU A 7 -5.64 4.74 6.16
CA LEU A 7 -4.49 4.00 6.69
C LEU A 7 -3.88 3.07 5.64
N PHE A 8 -4.71 2.29 4.94
CA PHE A 8 -4.23 1.40 3.88
C PHE A 8 -3.56 2.17 2.74
N ILE A 9 -4.14 3.29 2.30
CA ILE A 9 -3.55 4.13 1.24
C ILE A 9 -2.20 4.69 1.69
N LEU A 10 -2.09 5.19 2.92
CA LEU A 10 -0.84 5.73 3.45
C LEU A 10 0.25 4.66 3.53
N ILE A 11 -0.08 3.46 4.01
CA ILE A 11 0.86 2.34 4.13
C ILE A 11 1.32 1.89 2.73
N MET A 12 0.37 1.66 1.82
CA MET A 12 0.65 1.25 0.45
C MET A 12 1.51 2.29 -0.28
N GLY A 13 1.13 3.57 -0.21
CA GLY A 13 1.87 4.68 -0.80
C GLY A 13 3.28 4.82 -0.22
N SER A 14 3.44 4.60 1.09
CA SER A 14 4.74 4.66 1.76
C SER A 14 5.68 3.54 1.30
N PHE A 15 5.17 2.32 1.11
CA PHE A 15 5.97 1.21 0.59
C PHE A 15 6.41 1.44 -0.86
N TYR A 16 5.52 1.89 -1.75
CA TYR A 16 5.88 2.18 -3.13
C TYR A 16 6.84 3.37 -3.25
N SER A 17 6.59 4.45 -2.52
CA SER A 17 7.50 5.61 -2.48
C SER A 17 8.88 5.23 -1.93
N GLY A 18 8.92 4.46 -0.83
CA GLY A 18 10.16 3.95 -0.27
C GLY A 18 10.90 3.00 -1.23
N ALA A 19 10.18 2.14 -1.94
CA ALA A 19 10.77 1.26 -2.96
C ALA A 19 11.44 2.07 -4.08
N MET A 20 10.78 3.14 -4.55
CA MET A 20 11.32 4.02 -5.59
C MET A 20 12.54 4.81 -5.09
N LEU A 21 12.46 5.40 -3.89
CA LEU A 21 13.57 6.14 -3.29
C LEU A 21 14.81 5.26 -3.11
N THR A 22 14.62 4.05 -2.59
CA THR A 22 15.72 3.11 -2.35
C THR A 22 16.29 2.52 -3.64
N LEU A 23 15.50 2.47 -4.72
CA LEU A 23 15.98 2.15 -6.06
C LEU A 23 16.98 3.20 -6.55
N PHE A 24 16.66 4.50 -6.40
CA PHE A 24 17.56 5.59 -6.77
C PHE A 24 18.82 5.64 -5.91
N GLN A 25 18.72 5.20 -4.64
CA GLN A 25 19.89 5.02 -3.77
C GLN A 25 20.75 3.78 -4.10
N LYS A 26 20.45 3.05 -5.20
CA LYS A 26 21.12 1.80 -5.60
C LYS A 26 21.04 0.69 -4.54
N LYS A 27 20.09 0.78 -3.60
CA LYS A 27 19.83 -0.24 -2.56
C LYS A 27 18.84 -1.28 -3.07
N HIS A 28 19.21 -2.00 -4.13
CA HIS A 28 18.32 -2.89 -4.88
C HIS A 28 17.59 -3.93 -4.01
N LYS A 29 18.28 -4.53 -3.01
CA LYS A 29 17.66 -5.51 -2.10
C LYS A 29 16.52 -4.90 -1.26
N LEU A 30 16.75 -3.70 -0.74
CA LEU A 30 15.74 -2.99 0.07
C LEU A 30 14.58 -2.50 -0.80
N SER A 31 14.88 -2.02 -2.01
CA SER A 31 13.87 -1.63 -2.99
C SER A 31 12.96 -2.80 -3.35
N LEU A 32 13.53 -3.97 -3.63
CA LEU A 32 12.76 -5.19 -3.92
C LEU A 32 11.90 -5.61 -2.73
N LEU A 33 12.44 -5.57 -1.51
CA LEU A 33 11.68 -5.89 -0.30
C LEU A 33 10.49 -4.94 -0.10
N LEU A 34 10.70 -3.64 -0.23
CA LEU A 34 9.65 -2.62 -0.11
C LEU A 34 8.61 -2.74 -1.23
N PHE A 35 9.03 -3.10 -2.45
CA PHE A 35 8.13 -3.33 -3.58
C PHE A 35 7.23 -4.54 -3.34
N VAL A 36 7.79 -5.66 -2.85
CA VAL A 36 7.00 -6.86 -2.49
C VAL A 36 6.02 -6.56 -1.36
N LEU A 37 6.45 -5.80 -0.33
CA LEU A 37 5.55 -5.32 0.72
C LEU A 37 4.44 -4.41 0.18
N GLY A 38 4.75 -3.55 -0.79
CA GLY A 38 3.75 -2.74 -1.51
C GLY A 38 2.70 -3.60 -2.22
N ILE A 39 3.12 -4.67 -2.89
CA ILE A 39 2.21 -5.61 -3.56
C ILE A 39 1.34 -6.34 -2.54
N ILE A 40 1.92 -6.87 -1.47
CA ILE A 40 1.17 -7.58 -0.41
C ILE A 40 0.13 -6.66 0.22
N THR A 41 0.51 -5.42 0.54
CA THR A 41 -0.43 -4.46 1.13
C THR A 41 -1.51 -4.02 0.17
N THR A 42 -1.21 -3.92 -1.13
CA THR A 42 -2.21 -3.69 -2.18
C THR A 42 -3.22 -4.84 -2.23
N PHE A 43 -2.75 -6.08 -2.21
CA PHE A 43 -3.62 -7.26 -2.20
C PHE A 43 -4.50 -7.30 -0.95
N LEU A 44 -3.93 -7.04 0.24
CA LEU A 44 -4.68 -6.96 1.49
C LEU A 44 -5.73 -5.85 1.49
N PHE A 45 -5.44 -4.70 0.87
CA PHE A 45 -6.40 -3.61 0.74
C PHE A 45 -7.61 -4.02 -0.09
N TYR A 46 -7.41 -4.62 -1.27
CA TYR A 46 -8.51 -5.11 -2.10
C TYR A 46 -9.28 -6.26 -1.42
N TYR A 47 -8.58 -7.15 -0.73
CA TYR A 47 -9.23 -8.19 0.07
C TYR A 47 -10.08 -7.60 1.20
N ALA A 48 -9.59 -6.56 1.89
CA ALA A 48 -10.33 -5.89 2.95
C ALA A 48 -11.58 -5.16 2.41
N ILE A 49 -11.54 -4.66 1.17
CA ILE A 49 -12.72 -4.13 0.48
C ILE A 49 -13.71 -5.26 0.18
N PHE A 50 -13.24 -6.37 -0.39
CA PHE A 50 -14.07 -7.53 -0.72
C PHE A 50 -14.76 -8.13 0.53
N ALA A 51 -14.04 -8.24 1.65
CA ALA A 51 -14.56 -8.72 2.93
C ALA A 51 -15.49 -7.72 3.65
N GLY A 52 -15.65 -6.50 3.11
CA GLY A 52 -16.48 -5.45 3.70
C GLY A 52 -15.87 -4.75 4.92
N TRP A 53 -14.60 -4.99 5.24
CA TRP A 53 -13.90 -4.33 6.36
C TRP A 53 -13.60 -2.87 6.04
N VAL A 54 -13.28 -2.59 4.77
CA VAL A 54 -12.98 -1.26 4.26
C VAL A 54 -14.04 -0.87 3.24
N THR A 55 -14.68 0.26 3.48
CA THR A 55 -15.67 0.83 2.57
C THR A 55 -15.01 2.00 1.86
N PRO A 56 -14.88 1.99 0.53
CA PRO A 56 -14.41 3.16 -0.19
C PRO A 56 -15.39 4.32 0.04
N PRO A 57 -14.91 5.58 0.03
CA PRO A 57 -15.80 6.72 0.07
C PRO A 57 -16.76 6.64 -1.12
N GLN A 58 -18.06 6.72 -0.85
CA GLN A 58 -19.04 6.90 -1.91
C GLN A 58 -18.77 8.28 -2.52
N LEU A 59 -18.35 8.31 -3.78
CA LEU A 59 -18.33 9.53 -4.58
C LEU A 59 -19.80 9.93 -4.74
N GLY A 60 -20.24 10.88 -3.93
CA GLY A 60 -21.55 11.52 -4.05
C GLY A 60 -21.65 12.36 -5.32
#